data_AF-S6GCQ5-F1
#
_entry.id   AF-S6GCQ5-F1
#
_cell.length_a   1.000
_cell.length_b   1.000
_cell.length_c   1.000
_cell.angle_alpha   90.00
_cell.angle_beta   90.00
_cell.angle_gamma   90.00
#
_symmetry.space_group_name_H-M   'P 1'
#
loop_
_entity.id
_entity.type
_entity.pdbx_description
1 polymer ?
#
loop_
_entity_poly.entity_id
_entity_poly.type
_entity_poly.pdbx_seq_one_letter_code
_entity_poly.pdbx_strand_id
1 'polypeptide(L)'
;MLILNCTKAAADFFSRQINAKKISPLQPAPQQTIAESIAETPADGPRQWHWLVHCINVKGKKVLIAMDFASRFSITLSAISKGDDGTFLNNLELHLIVHITAMLSAVDADPQHIDSSLERYRNLHDSCAFYLRGDRSVQTHINDVAWHFRNWVDDIGYVPTEVELIDQDVFVNQLLRKRRAEKDYFYPQHEFMHHWLKHYGGYNHAQADRCIAIARDQMRGKLHARHSELMTASDLLPLHSASVQEAAIEPDTHAAEYTGTASNVISLDAYRKR
;
A
#
# COMPACT_ATOMS: atom_id res chain seq x y z
N MET A 1 -10.26 -3.79 -9.36
CA MET A 1 -10.66 -2.46 -8.81
C MET A 1 -9.81 -2.07 -7.60
N LEU A 2 -9.41 -0.81 -7.47
CA LEU A 2 -8.75 -0.25 -6.28
C LEU A 2 -9.80 0.23 -5.25
N ILE A 3 -9.60 -0.08 -3.97
CA ILE A 3 -10.48 0.37 -2.89
C ILE A 3 -9.73 1.28 -1.93
N LEU A 4 -10.10 2.56 -1.91
CA LEU A 4 -9.48 3.60 -1.11
C LEU A 4 -10.32 3.85 0.16
N ASN A 5 -9.96 3.16 1.23
CA ASN A 5 -10.61 3.31 2.54
C ASN A 5 -10.03 4.55 3.20
N CYS A 6 -10.85 5.57 3.39
CA CYS A 6 -10.45 6.85 3.92
C CYS A 6 -10.83 6.96 5.39
N THR A 7 -9.83 7.27 6.21
CA THR A 7 -10.07 7.76 7.58
C THR A 7 -10.88 9.05 7.56
N LYS A 8 -11.44 9.47 8.71
CA LYS A 8 -12.16 10.75 8.81
C LYS A 8 -11.32 11.94 8.30
N ALA A 9 -10.04 11.98 8.64
CA ALA A 9 -9.15 13.05 8.20
C ALA A 9 -8.95 13.07 6.67
N ALA A 10 -8.81 11.90 6.04
CA ALA A 10 -8.74 11.80 4.58
C ALA A 10 -10.08 12.13 3.92
N ALA A 11 -11.19 11.68 4.49
CA ALA A 11 -12.53 12.00 4.01
C ALA A 11 -12.79 13.50 4.02
N ASP A 12 -12.41 14.19 5.09
CA ASP A 12 -12.51 15.65 5.21
C ASP A 12 -11.59 16.38 4.23
N PHE A 13 -10.45 15.77 3.87
CA PHE A 13 -9.54 16.29 2.86
C PHE A 13 -10.11 16.17 1.44
N PHE A 14 -10.67 15.01 1.09
CA PHE A 14 -11.28 14.78 -0.23
C PHE A 14 -12.67 15.42 -0.39
N SER A 15 -13.26 15.91 0.70
CA SER A 15 -14.54 16.62 0.67
C SER A 15 -14.35 18.13 0.53
N ARG A 16 -15.14 18.77 -0.33
CA ARG A 16 -15.22 20.24 -0.43
C ARG A 16 -16.66 20.73 -0.42
N GLN A 17 -16.87 21.98 -0.03
CA GLN A 17 -18.16 22.64 -0.12
C GLN A 17 -18.20 23.52 -1.38
N ILE A 18 -19.22 23.34 -2.22
CA ILE A 18 -19.53 24.23 -3.34
C ILE A 18 -20.99 24.64 -3.18
N ASN A 19 -21.27 25.94 -3.10
CA ASN A 19 -22.62 26.49 -2.93
C ASN A 19 -23.40 25.81 -1.78
N ALA A 20 -22.77 25.72 -0.60
CA ALA A 20 -23.26 25.04 0.60
C ALA A 20 -23.52 23.52 0.48
N LYS A 21 -23.25 22.90 -0.68
CA LYS A 21 -23.35 21.44 -0.87
C LYS A 21 -21.98 20.80 -0.70
N LYS A 22 -21.93 19.71 0.09
CA LYS A 22 -20.74 18.87 0.22
C LYS A 22 -20.60 18.02 -1.04
N ILE A 23 -19.48 18.16 -1.73
CA ILE A 23 -19.04 17.30 -2.82
C ILE A 23 -17.92 16.43 -2.27
N SER A 24 -18.06 15.12 -2.45
CA SER A 24 -17.17 14.11 -1.90
C SER A 24 -17.21 12.87 -2.79
N PRO A 25 -16.05 12.27 -3.15
CA PRO A 25 -16.02 10.98 -3.85
C PRO A 25 -16.40 9.80 -2.94
N LEU A 26 -16.43 10.01 -1.61
CA LEU A 26 -16.66 8.95 -0.64
C LEU A 26 -18.12 8.52 -0.55
N GLN A 27 -18.32 7.20 -0.41
CA GLN A 27 -19.57 6.58 0.03
C GLN A 27 -19.40 5.82 1.35
N PRO A 28 -20.51 5.42 2.01
CA PRO A 28 -20.46 4.43 3.08
C PRO A 28 -19.82 3.13 2.57
N ALA A 29 -18.97 2.51 3.39
CA ALA A 29 -18.41 1.21 3.05
C ALA A 29 -19.51 0.14 3.09
N PRO A 30 -19.46 -0.87 2.19
CA PRO A 30 -20.45 -1.96 2.19
C PRO A 30 -20.38 -2.80 3.47
N GLN A 31 -19.18 -2.96 4.04
CA GLN A 31 -18.97 -3.66 5.30
C GLN A 31 -18.28 -2.78 6.35
N GLN A 32 -18.45 -3.13 7.62
CA GLN A 32 -17.89 -2.37 8.74
C GLN A 32 -16.36 -2.36 8.71
N THR A 33 -15.74 -3.50 8.39
CA THR A 33 -14.29 -3.65 8.35
C THR A 33 -13.79 -4.00 6.94
N ILE A 34 -12.51 -3.69 6.68
CA ILE A 34 -11.85 -4.05 5.43
C ILE A 34 -11.77 -5.59 5.31
N ALA A 35 -11.51 -6.29 6.41
CA ALA A 35 -11.42 -7.74 6.44
C ALA A 35 -12.73 -8.43 6.03
N GLU A 36 -13.88 -7.94 6.53
CA GLU A 36 -15.20 -8.43 6.12
C GLU A 36 -15.46 -8.22 4.63
N SER A 37 -15.14 -7.03 4.08
CA SER A 37 -15.27 -6.80 2.63
C SER A 37 -14.44 -7.76 1.79
N ILE A 38 -13.23 -8.10 2.26
CA ILE A 38 -12.38 -9.07 1.56
C ILE A 38 -12.99 -10.48 1.65
N ALA A 39 -13.46 -10.88 2.83
CA ALA A 39 -14.04 -12.20 3.05
C ALA A 39 -15.34 -12.43 2.25
N GLU A 40 -16.14 -11.38 2.06
CA GLU A 40 -17.39 -11.45 1.30
C GLU A 40 -17.20 -11.21 -0.20
N THR A 41 -16.00 -10.85 -0.65
CA THR A 41 -15.75 -10.73 -2.09
C THR A 41 -15.85 -12.12 -2.73
N PRO A 42 -16.79 -12.36 -3.67
CA PRO A 42 -16.91 -13.66 -4.31
C PRO A 42 -15.61 -14.07 -5.01
N ALA A 43 -15.30 -15.36 -5.04
CA ALA A 43 -14.08 -15.87 -5.70
C ALA A 43 -14.00 -15.45 -7.19
N ASP A 44 -15.15 -15.41 -7.86
CA ASP A 44 -15.29 -14.99 -9.27
C ASP A 44 -15.56 -13.47 -9.41
N GLY A 45 -15.58 -12.74 -8.30
CA GLY A 45 -15.80 -11.30 -8.26
C GLY A 45 -14.58 -10.50 -8.73
N PRO A 46 -14.75 -9.21 -9.07
CA PRO A 46 -13.63 -8.36 -9.44
C PRO A 46 -12.64 -8.26 -8.28
N ARG A 47 -11.36 -8.53 -8.55
CA ARG A 47 -10.32 -8.44 -7.52
C ARG A 47 -10.26 -7.04 -6.94
N GLN A 48 -10.47 -6.96 -5.63
CA GLN A 48 -10.40 -5.72 -4.86
C GLN A 48 -9.02 -5.59 -4.22
N TRP A 49 -8.37 -4.44 -4.40
CA TRP A 49 -7.10 -4.13 -3.75
C TRP A 49 -7.28 -2.96 -2.79
N HIS A 50 -7.21 -3.26 -1.49
CA HIS A 50 -7.60 -2.32 -0.43
C HIS A 50 -6.39 -1.53 0.10
N TRP A 51 -6.54 -0.22 0.12
CA TRP A 51 -5.63 0.73 0.73
C TRP A 51 -6.35 1.50 1.83
N LEU A 52 -5.63 1.88 2.89
CA LEU A 52 -6.08 2.86 3.87
C LEU A 52 -5.39 4.20 3.60
N VAL A 53 -6.17 5.26 3.47
CA VAL A 53 -5.69 6.62 3.25
C VAL A 53 -5.94 7.47 4.49
N HIS A 54 -4.89 8.15 4.94
CA HIS A 54 -4.93 9.07 6.07
C HIS A 54 -4.34 10.42 5.69
N CYS A 55 -4.90 11.50 6.22
CA CYS A 55 -4.39 12.85 6.02
C CYS A 55 -3.83 13.39 7.34
N ILE A 56 -2.59 13.85 7.30
CA ILE A 56 -1.92 14.55 8.40
C ILE A 56 -1.66 16.02 8.03
N ASN A 57 -1.37 16.83 9.05
CA ASN A 57 -0.87 18.19 8.88
C ASN A 57 0.58 18.27 9.38
N VAL A 58 1.48 18.77 8.54
CA VAL A 58 2.90 18.95 8.87
C VAL A 58 3.33 20.33 8.37
N LYS A 59 3.85 21.17 9.26
CA LYS A 59 4.25 22.57 8.98
C LYS A 59 3.18 23.36 8.18
N GLY A 60 1.91 23.17 8.53
CA GLY A 60 0.76 23.83 7.89
C GLY A 60 0.34 23.24 6.54
N LYS A 61 1.06 22.24 6.01
CA LYS A 61 0.72 21.57 4.74
C LYS A 61 0.03 20.24 4.99
N LYS A 62 -0.91 19.90 4.11
CA LYS A 62 -1.59 18.60 4.10
C LYS A 62 -0.72 17.56 3.42
N VAL A 63 -0.61 16.40 4.06
CA VAL A 63 0.12 15.24 3.56
C VAL A 63 -0.78 14.02 3.68
N LEU A 64 -0.85 13.23 2.63
CA LEU A 64 -1.61 11.99 2.56
C LEU A 64 -0.64 10.81 2.68
N ILE A 65 -1.01 9.83 3.48
CA ILE A 65 -0.32 8.55 3.59
C ILE A 65 -1.31 7.49 3.15
N ALA A 66 -1.00 6.81 2.06
CA ALA A 66 -1.74 5.66 1.56
C ALA A 66 -0.98 4.38 1.94
N MET A 67 -1.63 3.44 2.59
CA MET A 67 -1.02 2.19 3.02
C MET A 67 -1.82 1.00 2.54
N ASP A 68 -1.16 0.06 1.86
CA ASP A 68 -1.74 -1.21 1.46
C ASP A 68 -2.16 -2.01 2.71
N PHE A 69 -3.40 -2.52 2.69
CA PHE A 69 -3.98 -3.21 3.84
C PHE A 69 -3.21 -4.48 4.22
N ALA A 70 -2.79 -5.26 3.23
CA ALA A 70 -2.17 -6.56 3.44
C ALA A 70 -0.69 -6.43 3.83
N SER A 71 0.13 -5.89 2.94
CA SER A 71 1.59 -5.76 3.06
C SER A 71 2.04 -4.63 3.98
N ARG A 72 1.17 -3.66 4.29
CA ARG A 72 1.54 -2.42 5.00
C ARG A 72 2.57 -1.56 4.27
N PHE A 73 2.70 -1.76 2.95
CA PHE A 73 3.47 -0.88 2.08
C PHE A 73 2.83 0.49 2.05
N SER A 74 3.63 1.54 2.18
CA SER A 74 3.19 2.92 2.34
C SER A 74 3.69 3.79 1.20
N ILE A 75 2.83 4.70 0.74
CA ILE A 75 3.15 5.78 -0.18
C ILE A 75 2.73 7.10 0.46
N THR A 76 3.64 8.07 0.45
CA THR A 76 3.47 9.40 1.05
C THR A 76 3.34 10.42 -0.06
N LEU A 77 2.28 11.22 -0.02
CA LEU A 77 1.97 12.23 -1.03
C LEU A 77 1.73 13.59 -0.37
N SER A 78 2.28 14.65 -0.95
CA SER A 78 2.06 16.03 -0.52
C SER A 78 1.72 16.92 -1.72
N ALA A 79 1.52 18.22 -1.49
CA ALA A 79 1.17 19.20 -2.52
C ALA A 79 -0.12 18.89 -3.32
N ILE A 80 -1.02 18.10 -2.75
CA ILE A 80 -2.35 17.84 -3.32
C ILE A 80 -3.34 18.87 -2.78
N SER A 81 -4.17 19.40 -3.68
CA SER A 81 -5.22 20.36 -3.31
C SER A 81 -6.38 19.67 -2.59
N LYS A 82 -7.03 20.38 -1.67
CA LYS A 82 -8.20 19.85 -0.96
C LYS A 82 -9.33 19.53 -1.95
N GLY A 83 -9.88 18.33 -1.87
CA GLY A 83 -10.93 17.85 -2.77
C GLY A 83 -10.47 17.51 -4.18
N ASP A 84 -9.15 17.36 -4.40
CA ASP A 84 -8.55 16.93 -5.66
C ASP A 84 -8.14 15.45 -5.58
N ASP A 85 -9.13 14.58 -5.74
CA ASP A 85 -8.96 13.12 -5.80
C ASP A 85 -8.25 12.68 -7.09
N GLY A 86 -8.34 13.45 -8.17
CA GLY A 86 -7.67 13.14 -9.44
C GLY A 86 -6.15 13.23 -9.35
N THR A 87 -5.63 14.34 -8.81
CA THR A 87 -4.17 14.49 -8.58
C THR A 87 -3.67 13.45 -7.57
N PHE A 88 -4.47 13.11 -6.56
CA PHE A 88 -4.14 12.03 -5.65
C PHE A 88 -3.97 10.68 -6.36
N LEU A 89 -4.93 10.28 -7.20
CA LEU A 89 -4.87 9.02 -7.94
C LEU A 89 -3.67 8.96 -8.89
N ASN A 90 -3.42 10.05 -9.63
CA ASN A 90 -2.27 10.15 -10.52
C ASN A 90 -0.94 9.99 -9.77
N ASN A 91 -0.78 10.70 -8.65
CA ASN A 91 0.46 10.66 -7.88
C ASN A 91 0.64 9.31 -7.17
N LEU A 92 -0.44 8.71 -6.66
CA LEU A 92 -0.41 7.37 -6.08
C LEU A 92 0.06 6.35 -7.12
N GLU A 93 -0.50 6.37 -8.32
CA GLU A 93 -0.13 5.45 -9.40
C GLU A 93 1.29 5.68 -9.90
N LEU A 94 1.73 6.94 -10.01
CA LEU A 94 3.11 7.28 -10.37
C LEU A 94 4.11 6.69 -9.35
N HIS A 95 3.92 6.95 -8.06
CA HIS A 95 4.78 6.41 -7.01
C HIS A 95 4.77 4.88 -7.02
N LEU A 96 3.59 4.29 -7.13
CA LEU A 96 3.41 2.85 -7.22
C LEU A 96 4.26 2.25 -8.34
N ILE A 97 4.14 2.78 -9.56
CA ILE A 97 4.91 2.33 -10.73
C ILE A 97 6.41 2.47 -10.49
N VAL A 98 6.87 3.60 -9.97
CA VAL A 98 8.30 3.80 -9.69
C VAL A 98 8.82 2.77 -8.70
N HIS A 99 8.10 2.51 -7.61
CA HIS A 99 8.48 1.51 -6.62
C HIS A 99 8.51 0.10 -7.20
N ILE A 100 7.49 -0.29 -7.97
CA ILE A 100 7.44 -1.61 -8.61
C ILE A 100 8.59 -1.79 -9.57
N THR A 101 8.83 -0.82 -10.45
CA THR A 101 9.95 -0.89 -11.41
C THR A 101 11.27 -1.02 -10.66
N ALA A 102 11.50 -0.21 -9.63
CA ALA A 102 12.73 -0.29 -8.84
C ALA A 102 12.90 -1.65 -8.12
N MET A 103 11.84 -2.17 -7.50
CA MET A 103 11.86 -3.47 -6.81
C MET A 103 12.05 -4.64 -7.79
N LEU A 104 11.33 -4.64 -8.91
CA LEU A 104 11.41 -5.72 -9.88
C LEU A 104 12.74 -5.71 -10.64
N SER A 105 13.25 -4.54 -11.06
CA SER A 105 14.57 -4.44 -11.70
C SER A 105 15.71 -4.94 -10.81
N ALA A 106 15.50 -5.03 -9.50
CA ALA A 106 16.49 -5.59 -8.59
C ALA A 106 16.54 -7.14 -8.64
N VAL A 107 15.45 -7.80 -8.99
CA VAL A 107 15.30 -9.28 -8.92
C VAL A 107 15.04 -9.94 -10.27
N ASP A 108 14.61 -9.16 -11.26
CA ASP A 108 14.38 -9.55 -12.63
C ASP A 108 15.05 -8.54 -13.57
N ALA A 109 15.92 -9.04 -14.44
CA ALA A 109 16.68 -8.23 -15.37
C ALA A 109 15.93 -7.96 -16.68
N ASP A 110 14.79 -8.63 -16.94
CA ASP A 110 14.00 -8.45 -18.16
C ASP A 110 12.97 -7.32 -18.01
N PRO A 111 13.14 -6.18 -18.70
CA PRO A 111 12.18 -5.08 -18.66
C PRO A 111 10.79 -5.48 -19.19
N GLN A 112 10.71 -6.46 -20.11
CA GLN A 112 9.43 -6.90 -20.69
C GLN A 112 8.53 -7.57 -19.65
N HIS A 113 9.12 -8.26 -18.67
CA HIS A 113 8.36 -8.83 -17.55
C HIS A 113 7.74 -7.75 -16.67
N ILE A 114 8.48 -6.66 -16.43
CA ILE A 114 8.02 -5.51 -15.66
C ILE A 114 6.84 -4.85 -16.38
N ASP A 115 7.01 -4.53 -17.67
CA ASP A 115 5.97 -3.90 -18.49
C ASP A 115 4.70 -4.76 -18.57
N SER A 116 4.86 -6.07 -18.80
CA SER A 116 3.74 -7.01 -18.83
C SER A 116 3.01 -7.08 -17.48
N SER A 117 3.73 -6.96 -16.37
CA SER A 117 3.12 -6.95 -15.04
C SER A 117 2.32 -5.67 -14.77
N LEU A 118 2.84 -4.53 -15.22
CA LEU A 118 2.15 -3.23 -15.14
C LEU A 118 0.88 -3.21 -16.00
N GLU A 119 0.93 -3.79 -17.21
CA GLU A 119 -0.25 -3.93 -18.06
C GLU A 119 -1.32 -4.81 -17.41
N ARG A 120 -0.95 -5.97 -16.85
CA ARG A 120 -1.89 -6.82 -16.11
C ARG A 120 -2.50 -6.11 -14.91
N TYR A 121 -1.72 -5.34 -14.15
CA TYR A 121 -2.23 -4.49 -13.08
C TYR A 121 -3.26 -3.48 -13.59
N ARG A 122 -2.94 -2.74 -14.67
CA ARG A 122 -3.84 -1.73 -15.23
C ARG A 122 -5.16 -2.34 -15.68
N ASN A 123 -5.11 -3.52 -16.31
CA ASN A 123 -6.30 -4.25 -16.77
C ASN A 123 -7.16 -4.79 -15.60
N LEU A 124 -6.55 -5.26 -14.51
CA LEU A 124 -7.27 -5.77 -13.33
C LEU A 124 -7.82 -4.65 -12.43
N HIS A 125 -7.20 -3.48 -12.49
CA HIS A 125 -7.54 -2.32 -11.68
C HIS A 125 -7.78 -1.12 -12.60
N ASP A 126 -8.80 -1.21 -13.44
CA ASP A 126 -9.28 -0.15 -14.37
C ASP A 126 -10.17 0.90 -13.69
N SER A 127 -10.45 0.70 -12.40
CA SER A 127 -11.44 1.46 -11.66
C SER A 127 -11.07 1.54 -10.18
N CYS A 128 -11.60 2.55 -9.48
CA CYS A 128 -11.42 2.73 -8.04
C CYS A 128 -12.69 3.19 -7.33
N ALA A 129 -12.78 2.95 -6.03
CA ALA A 129 -13.89 3.40 -5.18
C ALA A 129 -13.36 3.97 -3.85
N PHE A 130 -13.96 5.06 -3.38
CA PHE A 130 -13.61 5.70 -2.11
C PHE A 130 -14.67 5.41 -1.04
N TYR A 131 -14.24 4.93 0.13
CA TYR A 131 -15.15 4.64 1.25
C TYR A 131 -14.72 5.33 2.53
N LEU A 132 -15.67 5.85 3.31
CA LEU A 132 -15.41 6.33 4.67
C LEU A 132 -15.30 5.12 5.62
N ARG A 133 -14.07 4.65 5.86
CA ARG A 133 -13.79 3.52 6.74
C ARG A 133 -12.35 3.57 7.23
N GLY A 134 -12.18 3.36 8.53
CA GLY A 134 -10.86 3.24 9.17
C GLY A 134 -10.50 1.79 9.45
N ASP A 135 -9.21 1.54 9.69
CA ASP A 135 -8.72 0.27 10.25
C ASP A 135 -7.68 0.58 11.33
N ARG A 136 -7.90 0.12 12.57
CA ARG A 136 -7.03 0.45 13.72
C ARG A 136 -5.63 -0.15 13.58
N SER A 137 -5.54 -1.34 12.99
CA SER A 137 -4.26 -2.03 12.79
C SER A 137 -3.41 -1.27 11.78
N VAL A 138 -3.97 -0.96 10.60
CA VAL A 138 -3.28 -0.19 9.57
C VAL A 138 -2.98 1.24 10.06
N GLN A 139 -3.91 1.90 10.74
CA GLN A 139 -3.70 3.25 11.30
C GLN A 139 -2.50 3.30 12.26
N THR A 140 -2.24 2.23 13.02
CA THR A 140 -1.08 2.17 13.92
C THR A 140 0.24 2.28 13.14
N HIS A 141 0.34 1.63 11.98
CA HIS A 141 1.53 1.73 11.13
C HIS A 141 1.57 3.04 10.33
N ILE A 142 0.42 3.57 9.92
CA ILE A 142 0.36 4.92 9.33
C ILE A 142 0.88 5.96 10.32
N ASN A 143 0.56 5.84 11.62
CA ASN A 143 1.05 6.76 12.64
C ASN A 143 2.58 6.70 12.78
N ASP A 144 3.16 5.51 12.65
CA ASP A 144 4.60 5.27 12.61
C ASP A 144 5.25 5.91 11.38
N VAL A 145 4.69 5.72 10.18
CA VAL A 145 5.13 6.43 8.96
C VAL A 145 5.03 7.95 9.15
N ALA A 146 3.94 8.44 9.72
CA ALA A 146 3.73 9.85 9.99
C ALA A 146 4.73 10.40 11.01
N TRP A 147 5.22 9.59 11.94
CA TRP A 147 6.27 9.98 12.88
C TRP A 147 7.60 10.15 12.15
N HIS A 148 8.02 9.16 11.36
CA HIS A 148 9.24 9.25 10.54
C HIS A 148 9.20 10.44 9.57
N PHE A 149 8.06 10.66 8.92
CA PHE A 149 7.90 11.79 8.00
C PHE A 149 8.02 13.14 8.70
N ARG A 150 7.43 13.30 9.90
CA ARG A 150 7.58 14.54 10.68
C ARG A 150 9.04 14.78 11.08
N ASN A 151 9.72 13.74 11.55
CA ASN A 151 11.14 13.84 11.91
C ASN A 151 11.97 14.29 10.70
N TRP A 152 11.77 13.67 9.54
CA TRP A 152 12.47 14.05 8.31
C TRP A 152 12.19 15.51 7.90
N VAL A 153 10.93 15.95 7.97
CA VAL A 153 10.54 17.34 7.69
C VAL A 153 11.15 18.34 8.68
N ASP A 154 11.29 17.95 9.94
CA ASP A 154 11.93 18.77 10.96
C ASP A 154 13.43 18.90 10.66
N ASP A 155 14.10 17.82 10.26
CA ASP A 155 15.51 17.79 9.87
C ASP A 155 15.80 18.65 8.63
N ILE A 156 15.02 18.50 7.55
CA ILE A 156 15.27 19.22 6.28
C ILE A 156 14.68 20.64 6.25
N GLY A 157 13.83 21.00 7.22
CA GLY A 157 13.27 22.34 7.34
C GLY A 157 12.00 22.61 6.52
N TYR A 158 11.68 21.81 5.50
CA TYR A 158 10.49 21.98 4.64
C TYR A 158 9.71 20.68 4.44
N VAL A 159 8.48 20.78 3.93
CA VAL A 159 7.67 19.61 3.55
C VAL A 159 8.03 19.23 2.10
N PRO A 160 8.64 18.05 1.88
CA PRO A 160 9.08 17.62 0.55
C PRO A 160 7.91 17.27 -0.36
N THR A 161 8.15 17.31 -1.66
CA THR A 161 7.13 17.17 -2.71
C THR A 161 7.60 16.26 -3.84
N GLU A 162 6.65 15.70 -4.59
CA GLU A 162 6.92 14.93 -5.81
C GLU A 162 7.96 13.82 -5.57
N VAL A 163 9.03 13.78 -6.39
CA VAL A 163 10.04 12.73 -6.39
C VAL A 163 10.82 12.62 -5.08
N GLU A 164 10.94 13.69 -4.29
CA GLU A 164 11.62 13.63 -2.99
C GLU A 164 10.93 12.65 -2.03
N LEU A 165 9.61 12.52 -2.13
CA LEU A 165 8.81 11.64 -1.28
C LEU A 165 9.07 10.15 -1.57
N ILE A 166 9.64 9.82 -2.73
CA ILE A 166 9.97 8.43 -3.09
C ILE A 166 11.05 7.89 -2.15
N ASP A 167 12.05 8.71 -1.78
CA ASP A 167 13.12 8.28 -0.86
C ASP A 167 12.55 7.95 0.54
N GLN A 168 11.58 8.74 1.00
CA GLN A 168 10.87 8.46 2.24
C GLN A 168 10.09 7.15 2.16
N ASP A 169 9.37 6.93 1.06
CA ASP A 169 8.61 5.71 0.84
C ASP A 169 9.55 4.48 0.86
N VAL A 170 10.69 4.56 0.15
CA VAL A 170 11.72 3.51 0.17
C VAL A 170 12.18 3.23 1.61
N PHE A 171 12.50 4.28 2.36
CA PHE A 171 12.96 4.16 3.74
C PHE A 171 11.92 3.48 4.65
N VAL A 172 10.67 3.98 4.70
CA VAL A 172 9.67 3.45 5.64
C VAL A 172 9.18 2.04 5.29
N ASN A 173 9.32 1.63 4.03
CA ASN A 173 8.96 0.29 3.58
C ASN A 173 10.07 -0.75 3.81
N GLN A 174 11.26 -0.30 4.24
CA GLN A 174 12.37 -1.13 4.72
C GLN A 174 12.34 -1.31 6.25
N LEU A 175 11.41 -0.68 6.96
CA LEU A 175 11.29 -0.83 8.41
C LEU A 175 10.46 -2.08 8.74
N LEU A 176 10.94 -2.87 9.70
CA LEU A 176 10.22 -4.05 10.17
C LEU A 176 8.87 -3.66 10.77
N ARG A 177 7.82 -4.37 10.35
CA ARG A 177 6.47 -4.23 10.89
C ARG A 177 6.01 -5.56 11.48
N LYS A 178 5.04 -5.48 12.38
CA LYS A 178 4.38 -6.64 12.98
C LYS A 178 2.88 -6.42 13.03
N ARG A 179 2.11 -7.37 12.52
CA ARG A 179 0.65 -7.42 12.71
C ARG A 179 0.36 -8.16 14.02
N ARG A 180 -0.63 -7.70 14.79
CA ARG A 180 -0.93 -8.26 16.13
C ARG A 180 -1.19 -9.77 16.11
N ALA A 181 -1.81 -10.29 15.04
CA ALA A 181 -2.14 -11.69 14.89
C ALA A 181 -0.94 -12.57 14.48
N GLU A 182 0.19 -11.97 14.12
CA GLU A 182 1.35 -12.68 13.60
C GLU A 182 2.47 -12.75 14.61
N LYS A 183 3.18 -13.88 14.58
CA LYS A 183 4.34 -14.12 15.45
C LYS A 183 5.53 -13.29 15.01
N ASP A 184 5.81 -13.29 13.72
CA ASP A 184 7.05 -12.79 13.14
C ASP A 184 6.91 -11.35 12.62
N TYR A 185 8.06 -10.67 12.56
CA TYR A 185 8.14 -9.38 11.88
C TYR A 185 8.34 -9.60 10.38
N PHE A 186 7.85 -8.67 9.58
CA PHE A 186 8.02 -8.67 8.13
C PHE A 186 8.45 -7.31 7.62
N TYR A 187 9.00 -7.29 6.41
CA TYR A 187 9.34 -6.06 5.68
C TYR A 187 8.21 -5.75 4.69
N PRO A 188 7.56 -4.58 4.78
CA PRO A 188 6.47 -4.21 3.89
C PRO A 188 6.79 -4.34 2.40
N GLN A 189 7.98 -3.88 2.00
CA GLN A 189 8.42 -3.99 0.60
C GLN A 189 8.48 -5.45 0.10
N HIS A 190 8.88 -6.40 0.95
CA HIS A 190 9.00 -7.81 0.54
C HIS A 190 7.62 -8.47 0.42
N GLU A 191 6.72 -8.21 1.36
CA GLU A 191 5.33 -8.68 1.28
C GLU A 191 4.63 -8.10 0.04
N PHE A 192 4.84 -6.81 -0.20
CA PHE A 192 4.27 -6.12 -1.35
C PHE A 192 4.81 -6.66 -2.68
N MET A 193 6.14 -6.84 -2.79
CA MET A 193 6.76 -7.40 -3.99
C MET A 193 6.33 -8.85 -4.23
N HIS A 194 6.23 -9.65 -3.17
CA HIS A 194 5.76 -11.04 -3.28
C HIS A 194 4.32 -11.10 -3.80
N HIS A 195 3.45 -10.25 -3.26
CA HIS A 195 2.08 -10.08 -3.75
C HIS A 195 2.09 -9.65 -5.23
N TRP A 196 2.88 -8.65 -5.59
CA TRP A 196 2.97 -8.17 -6.98
C TRP A 196 3.39 -9.27 -7.96
N LEU A 197 4.46 -10.00 -7.65
CA LEU A 197 4.99 -11.08 -8.47
C LEU A 197 3.95 -12.17 -8.71
N LYS A 198 3.19 -12.55 -7.68
CA LYS A 198 2.15 -13.58 -7.80
C LYS A 198 0.95 -13.10 -8.61
N HIS A 199 0.47 -11.89 -8.34
CA HIS A 199 -0.81 -11.43 -8.86
C HIS A 199 -0.70 -10.73 -10.22
N TYR A 200 0.45 -10.13 -10.51
CA TYR A 200 0.69 -9.38 -11.73
C TYR A 200 1.95 -9.84 -12.46
N GLY A 201 2.92 -10.45 -11.79
CA GLY A 201 4.12 -10.98 -12.45
C GLY A 201 3.90 -12.30 -13.20
N GLY A 202 2.89 -13.08 -12.83
CA GLY A 202 2.71 -14.46 -13.35
C GLY A 202 3.61 -15.50 -12.67
N TYR A 203 4.18 -15.17 -11.52
CA TYR A 203 5.09 -16.04 -10.77
C TYR A 203 4.24 -16.98 -9.90
N ASN A 204 4.61 -18.27 -9.88
CA ASN A 204 4.13 -19.15 -8.83
C ASN A 204 4.79 -18.81 -7.49
N HIS A 205 4.30 -19.41 -6.41
CA HIS A 205 4.80 -19.12 -5.06
C HIS A 205 6.31 -19.33 -4.92
N ALA A 206 6.84 -20.47 -5.39
CA ALA A 206 8.26 -20.77 -5.30
C ALA A 206 9.14 -19.82 -6.12
N GLN A 207 8.65 -19.34 -7.27
CA GLN A 207 9.34 -18.32 -8.06
C GLN A 207 9.37 -16.98 -7.32
N ALA A 208 8.24 -16.55 -6.76
CA ALA A 208 8.15 -15.31 -5.99
C ALA A 208 9.06 -15.35 -4.75
N ASP A 209 9.08 -16.47 -4.00
CA ASP A 209 9.95 -16.65 -2.83
C ASP A 209 11.43 -16.52 -3.18
N ARG A 210 11.85 -17.05 -4.34
CA ARG A 210 13.24 -16.89 -4.82
C ARG A 210 13.58 -15.43 -5.09
N CYS A 211 12.68 -14.66 -5.71
CA CYS A 211 12.88 -13.23 -5.89
C CYS A 211 12.99 -12.49 -4.55
N ILE A 212 12.17 -12.85 -3.55
CA ILE A 212 12.29 -12.26 -2.20
C ILE A 212 13.64 -12.59 -1.56
N ALA A 213 14.13 -13.83 -1.71
CA ALA A 213 15.45 -14.22 -1.20
C ALA A 213 16.56 -13.38 -1.84
N ILE A 214 16.54 -13.22 -3.17
CA ILE A 214 17.51 -12.38 -3.91
C ILE A 214 17.49 -10.94 -3.38
N ALA A 215 16.31 -10.33 -3.23
CA ALA A 215 16.21 -8.96 -2.72
C ALA A 215 16.74 -8.82 -1.29
N ARG A 216 16.49 -9.81 -0.42
CA ARG A 216 17.03 -9.85 0.94
C ARG A 216 18.55 -9.91 0.93
N ASP A 217 19.14 -10.77 0.10
CA ASP A 217 20.59 -10.92 0.00
C ASP A 217 21.25 -9.66 -0.55
N GLN A 218 20.65 -9.00 -1.53
CA GLN A 218 21.12 -7.71 -2.03
C GLN A 218 21.06 -6.61 -0.96
N MET A 219 19.97 -6.54 -0.18
CA MET A 219 19.86 -5.58 0.91
C MET A 219 20.93 -5.82 1.98
N ARG A 220 21.16 -7.09 2.35
CA ARG A 220 22.26 -7.48 3.25
C ARG A 220 23.61 -7.06 2.67
N GLY A 221 23.87 -7.33 1.40
CA GLY A 221 25.10 -6.93 0.71
C GLY A 221 25.31 -5.41 0.71
N LYS A 222 24.27 -4.62 0.44
CA LYS A 222 24.33 -3.15 0.50
C LYS A 222 24.61 -2.64 1.92
N LEU A 223 23.98 -3.25 2.93
CA LEU A 223 24.23 -2.92 4.34
C LEU A 223 25.68 -3.24 4.72
N HIS A 224 26.18 -4.42 4.34
CA HIS A 224 27.57 -4.82 4.56
C HIS A 224 28.56 -3.87 3.88
N ALA A 225 28.29 -3.44 2.65
CA ALA A 225 29.15 -2.50 1.94
C ALA A 225 29.18 -1.10 2.59
N ARG A 226 28.04 -0.64 3.14
CA ARG A 226 27.92 0.67 3.81
C ARG A 226 28.49 0.69 5.22
N HIS A 227 28.44 -0.44 5.93
CA HIS A 227 28.83 -0.56 7.33
C HIS A 227 29.79 -1.73 7.53
N SER A 228 30.82 -1.81 6.69
CA SER A 228 31.86 -2.84 6.78
C SER A 228 32.54 -2.85 8.14
N GLU A 229 32.59 -1.71 8.81
CA GLU A 229 33.20 -1.50 10.13
C GLU A 229 32.36 -2.03 11.31
N LEU A 230 31.06 -2.26 11.12
CA LEU A 230 30.14 -2.66 12.21
C LEU A 230 29.98 -4.17 12.38
N MET A 231 30.60 -5.00 11.53
CA MET A 231 30.35 -6.44 11.50
C MET A 231 31.57 -7.25 11.96
N THR A 232 31.37 -8.12 12.97
CA THR A 232 32.31 -9.20 13.33
C THR A 232 31.67 -10.55 12.99
N ALA A 233 32.50 -11.59 12.79
CA ALA A 233 32.13 -12.89 12.21
C ALA A 233 31.01 -13.70 12.93
N SER A 234 30.40 -13.19 14.00
CA SER A 234 29.41 -13.88 14.83
C SER A 234 27.95 -13.73 14.36
N ASP A 235 27.64 -12.86 13.38
CA ASP A 235 26.26 -12.56 12.96
C ASP A 235 25.69 -13.53 11.90
N LEU A 236 26.32 -14.69 11.71
CA LEU A 236 26.05 -15.64 10.63
C LEU A 236 24.99 -16.72 10.94
N LEU A 237 24.15 -16.59 11.98
CA LEU A 237 23.11 -17.59 12.23
C LEU A 237 21.85 -17.39 11.37
N PRO A 238 21.38 -18.41 10.62
CA PRO A 238 20.10 -18.36 9.93
C PRO A 238 18.94 -18.50 10.90
N LEU A 239 17.93 -17.63 10.78
CA LEU A 239 16.61 -17.84 11.38
C LEU A 239 15.95 -19.06 10.72
N HIS A 240 15.89 -20.17 11.45
CA HIS A 240 15.18 -21.38 11.04
C HIS A 240 13.68 -21.10 10.89
N SER A 241 13.15 -21.39 9.70
CA SER A 241 11.72 -21.53 9.44
C SER A 241 11.19 -22.82 10.09
N ALA A 242 10.26 -22.67 11.03
CA ALA A 242 9.45 -23.78 11.50
C ALA A 242 8.13 -23.80 10.71
N SER A 243 7.91 -24.87 9.98
CA SER A 243 6.58 -25.24 9.45
C SER A 243 5.59 -25.44 10.60
N VAL A 244 4.29 -25.32 10.33
CA VAL A 244 3.23 -26.27 10.74
C VAL A 244 1.85 -25.82 10.22
N GLN A 245 1.05 -26.86 10.01
CA GLN A 245 -0.30 -27.06 9.48
C GLN A 245 -1.44 -26.12 9.89
N GLU A 246 -2.38 -26.01 8.96
CA GLU A 246 -3.72 -25.44 9.05
C GLU A 246 -4.61 -26.17 10.08
N ALA A 247 -5.46 -25.40 10.76
CA ALA A 247 -6.67 -25.88 11.41
C ALA A 247 -7.83 -24.95 11.07
N ALA A 248 -8.91 -25.55 10.57
CA ALA A 248 -10.12 -24.91 10.09
C ALA A 248 -10.98 -24.33 11.23
N ILE A 249 -11.69 -23.24 10.95
CA ILE A 249 -12.79 -22.72 11.78
C ILE A 249 -13.96 -22.39 10.84
N GLU A 250 -15.11 -23.01 11.12
CA GLU A 250 -16.39 -22.77 10.43
C GLU A 250 -16.98 -21.39 10.78
N PRO A 251 -17.68 -20.71 9.85
CA PRO A 251 -18.35 -19.45 10.14
C PRO A 251 -19.81 -19.66 10.57
N ASP A 252 -20.21 -18.94 11.62
CA ASP A 252 -21.58 -18.79 12.07
C ASP A 252 -22.28 -17.70 11.23
N THR A 253 -23.49 -18.00 10.78
CA THR A 253 -24.26 -17.24 9.79
C THR A 253 -25.17 -16.22 10.47
N HIS A 254 -25.13 -14.95 10.03
CA HIS A 254 -26.31 -14.08 10.06
C HIS A 254 -26.23 -13.04 8.94
N ALA A 255 -27.09 -13.22 7.93
CA ALA A 255 -27.28 -12.33 6.81
C ALA A 255 -28.18 -11.14 7.19
N ALA A 256 -27.90 -9.97 6.60
CA ALA A 256 -28.90 -8.94 6.37
C ALA A 256 -28.64 -8.31 4.99
N GLU A 257 -29.57 -8.55 4.07
CA GLU A 257 -29.64 -7.90 2.77
C GLU A 257 -29.88 -6.40 2.92
N TYR A 258 -29.19 -5.58 2.14
CA TYR A 258 -29.81 -4.35 1.66
C TYR A 258 -29.26 -3.90 0.31
N THR A 259 -30.19 -3.44 -0.50
CA THR A 259 -30.09 -3.19 -1.94
C THR A 259 -29.68 -1.75 -2.24
N GLY A 260 -28.76 -1.62 -3.21
CA GLY A 260 -28.59 -0.55 -4.20
C GLY A 260 -28.63 0.92 -3.77
N THR A 261 -27.59 1.69 -4.13
CA THR A 261 -27.74 2.90 -4.97
C THR A 261 -26.40 3.55 -5.30
N ALA A 262 -26.27 4.01 -6.56
CA ALA A 262 -25.21 4.82 -7.18
C ALA A 262 -23.77 4.30 -7.01
N SER A 263 -23.16 3.89 -8.12
CA SER A 263 -21.77 3.42 -8.13
C SER A 263 -20.79 4.57 -7.85
N ASN A 264 -20.01 4.49 -6.76
CA ASN A 264 -18.81 5.34 -6.54
C ASN A 264 -17.57 4.82 -7.26
N VAL A 265 -17.77 3.95 -8.25
CA VAL A 265 -16.69 3.41 -9.05
C VAL A 265 -16.28 4.44 -10.08
N ILE A 266 -15.08 4.98 -9.90
CA ILE A 266 -14.41 5.93 -10.79
C ILE A 266 -13.55 5.11 -11.76
N SER A 267 -13.74 5.30 -13.07
CA SER A 267 -12.82 4.73 -14.07
C SER A 267 -11.45 5.41 -13.98
N LEU A 268 -10.38 4.63 -14.00
CA LEU A 268 -9.00 5.10 -13.99
C LEU A 268 -8.49 5.48 -15.40
N ASP A 269 -9.22 5.15 -16.46
CA ASP A 269 -8.83 5.45 -17.84
C ASP A 269 -8.73 6.95 -18.12
N ALA A 270 -9.56 7.77 -17.45
CA ALA A 270 -9.51 9.22 -17.58
C ALA A 270 -8.21 9.84 -16.98
N TYR A 271 -7.53 9.09 -16.11
CA TYR A 271 -6.36 9.54 -15.34
C TYR A 271 -5.06 8.99 -15.94
N ARG A 272 -5.10 7.75 -16.43
CA ARG A 272 -4.01 7.08 -17.15
C ARG A 272 -3.88 7.62 -18.57
N LYS A 273 -3.21 8.77 -18.73
CA LYS A 273 -2.80 9.22 -20.06
C LYS A 273 -1.85 8.18 -20.68
N ARG A 274 -2.22 7.64 -21.84
CA ARG A 274 -1.38 6.77 -22.67
C ARG A 274 -0.19 7.52 -23.23
#